data_AF-A0A7V9BKJ4-F1
#
_entry.id   AF-A0A7V9BKJ4-F1
#
_cell.length_a   1.000
_cell.length_b   1.000
_cell.length_c   1.000
_cell.angle_alpha   90.00
_cell.angle_beta   90.00
_cell.angle_gamma   90.00
#
_symmetry.space_group_name_H-M   'P 1'
#
loop_
_entity.id
_entity.type
_entity.pdbx_description
1 polymer ?
#
loop_
_entity_poly.entity_id
_entity_poly.type
_entity_poly.pdbx_seq_one_letter_code
_entity_poly.pdbx_strand_id
1 'polypeptide(L)'
;MWLRSAAGISPGDRDEPFANFFFGGFGNNWVDRGEAKRYREYYAFPGADLNEVGGRNFLKSTLEWNLSPLRFRRVGTPGFYLTWMRPAIFAGGLLTNMDDRAVRRTLSNLGGQLDFQLTTLSSLDMMLSVGGAVAFESDQAARREFMISFKVLR
;
A
#
# COMPACT_ATOMS: atom_id res chain seq x y z
N MET A 1 -5.61 12.81 -9.83
CA MET A 1 -5.03 11.45 -9.92
C MET A 1 -3.52 11.56 -9.79
N TRP A 2 -2.85 10.50 -9.33
CA TRP A 2 -1.40 10.44 -9.16
C TRP A 2 -0.87 9.19 -9.85
N LEU A 3 0.24 9.31 -10.56
CA LEU A 3 1.00 8.17 -11.06
C LEU A 3 2.34 8.14 -10.32
N ARG A 4 2.74 6.97 -9.84
CA ARG A 4 3.99 6.74 -9.12
C ARG A 4 4.73 5.61 -9.77
N SER A 5 5.96 5.83 -10.19
CA SER A 5 6.77 4.79 -10.80
C SER A 5 8.12 4.71 -10.10
N ALA A 6 8.63 3.50 -9.95
CA ALA A 6 9.94 3.23 -9.39
C ALA A 6 10.60 2.13 -10.20
N ALA A 7 11.92 2.21 -10.37
CA ALA A 7 12.70 1.18 -11.03
C ALA A 7 14.06 1.07 -10.36
N GLY A 8 14.67 -0.11 -10.44
CA GLY A 8 15.98 -0.37 -9.88
C GLY A 8 16.66 -1.53 -10.59
N ILE A 9 17.99 -1.52 -10.58
CA ILE A 9 18.84 -2.56 -11.14
C ILE A 9 19.99 -2.78 -10.17
N SER A 10 20.25 -4.04 -9.83
CA SER A 10 21.37 -4.48 -9.01
C SER A 10 22.36 -5.30 -9.86
N PRO A 11 23.67 -5.07 -9.76
CA PRO A 11 24.66 -5.79 -10.57
C PRO A 11 25.06 -7.18 -10.01
N GLY A 12 24.51 -7.62 -8.87
CA GLY A 12 24.88 -8.89 -8.22
C GLY A 12 24.26 -10.15 -8.85
N ASP A 13 24.58 -11.31 -8.28
CA ASP A 13 23.96 -12.59 -8.64
C ASP A 13 22.53 -12.66 -8.08
N ARG A 14 21.60 -13.24 -8.83
CA ARG A 14 20.20 -13.39 -8.39
C ARG A 14 20.07 -14.35 -7.21
N ASP A 15 20.96 -15.33 -7.10
CA ASP A 15 20.90 -16.30 -6.01
C ASP A 15 21.43 -15.71 -4.68
N GLU A 16 22.03 -14.51 -4.72
CA GLU A 16 22.43 -13.72 -3.56
C GLU A 16 21.24 -12.85 -3.06
N PRO A 17 20.68 -13.10 -1.86
CA PRO A 17 19.53 -12.36 -1.37
C PRO A 17 19.74 -10.85 -1.30
N PHE A 18 20.96 -10.40 -0.96
CA PHE A 18 21.28 -8.96 -0.85
C PHE A 18 21.38 -8.24 -2.19
N ALA A 19 21.44 -8.98 -3.30
CA ALA A 19 21.42 -8.42 -4.64
C ALA A 19 19.99 -8.22 -5.17
N ASN A 20 18.96 -8.70 -4.46
CA ASN A 20 17.57 -8.62 -4.89
C ASN A 20 16.80 -7.50 -4.19
N PHE A 21 15.89 -6.88 -4.94
CA PHE A 21 14.82 -6.08 -4.39
C PHE A 21 13.64 -6.98 -4.05
N PHE A 22 13.01 -6.74 -2.90
CA PHE A 22 11.85 -7.49 -2.46
C PHE A 22 10.62 -6.60 -2.40
N PHE A 23 9.50 -7.15 -2.85
CA PHE A 23 8.21 -6.49 -2.91
C PHE A 23 7.14 -7.35 -2.27
N GLY A 24 6.13 -6.68 -1.72
CA GLY A 24 4.94 -7.31 -1.19
C GLY A 24 4.47 -6.68 0.12
N GLY A 25 3.30 -7.11 0.55
CA GLY A 25 2.60 -6.59 1.71
C GLY A 25 2.04 -5.18 1.52
N PHE A 26 0.98 -4.91 2.27
CA PHE A 26 0.43 -3.56 2.47
C PHE A 26 1.29 -2.75 3.44
N GLY A 27 2.10 -3.42 4.26
CA GLY A 27 2.85 -2.83 5.37
C GLY A 27 1.99 -2.64 6.62
N ASN A 28 1.13 -3.61 6.94
CA ASN A 28 0.24 -3.59 8.10
C ASN A 28 0.98 -3.31 9.41
N ASN A 29 0.55 -2.28 10.14
CA ASN A 29 1.04 -1.97 11.48
C ASN A 29 -0.17 -1.71 12.40
N TRP A 30 -0.26 -2.47 13.50
CA TRP A 30 -1.40 -2.45 14.42
C TRP A 30 -1.44 -1.15 15.26
N VAL A 31 -0.28 -0.62 15.67
CA VAL A 31 -0.11 0.68 16.35
C VAL A 31 1.30 1.19 16.04
N ASP A 32 1.47 2.27 15.28
CA ASP A 32 2.81 2.82 14.98
C ASP A 32 2.79 4.31 14.56
N ARG A 33 3.95 4.98 14.59
CA ARG A 33 4.17 6.38 14.19
C ARG A 33 4.31 6.61 12.67
N GLY A 34 4.40 5.54 11.86
CA GLY A 34 4.62 5.60 10.41
C GLY A 34 3.55 6.32 9.59
N GLU A 35 3.76 6.45 8.27
CA GLU A 35 2.74 7.01 7.37
C GLU A 35 1.54 6.07 7.21
N ALA A 36 0.33 6.64 7.11
CA ALA A 36 -0.90 5.87 6.94
C ALA A 36 -1.06 5.25 5.53
N LYS A 37 -0.39 5.81 4.51
CA LYS A 37 -0.54 5.41 3.10
C LYS A 37 0.67 4.62 2.59
N ARG A 38 1.01 3.53 3.28
CA ARG A 38 2.22 2.74 3.02
C ARG A 38 2.22 1.99 1.70
N TYR A 39 1.05 1.78 1.07
CA TYR A 39 0.98 1.26 -0.31
C TYR A 39 1.74 2.12 -1.33
N ARG A 40 2.09 3.36 -0.98
CA ARG A 40 2.89 4.28 -1.80
C ARG A 40 4.39 3.97 -1.78
N GLU A 41 4.87 3.22 -0.79
CA GLU A 41 6.27 2.84 -0.68
C GLU A 41 6.69 2.03 -1.90
N TYR A 42 7.94 2.19 -2.36
CA TYR A 42 8.38 1.53 -3.59
C TYR A 42 8.33 0.00 -3.47
N TYR A 43 8.63 -0.55 -2.28
CA TYR A 43 8.61 -2.00 -2.01
C TYR A 43 7.20 -2.55 -1.72
N ALA A 44 6.22 -1.72 -1.34
CA ALA A 44 4.90 -2.20 -0.97
C ALA A 44 4.11 -2.66 -2.20
N PHE A 45 3.67 -3.92 -2.23
CA PHE A 45 2.78 -4.42 -3.29
C PHE A 45 1.58 -5.11 -2.65
N PRO A 46 0.56 -4.32 -2.22
CA PRO A 46 -0.63 -4.83 -1.58
C PRO A 46 -1.28 -6.00 -2.31
N GLY A 47 -1.60 -7.05 -1.56
CA GLY A 47 -2.18 -8.28 -2.08
C GLY A 47 -1.16 -9.41 -2.29
N ALA A 48 0.13 -9.11 -2.44
CA ALA A 48 1.20 -10.11 -2.38
C ALA A 48 1.72 -10.23 -0.93
N ASP A 49 2.26 -11.37 -0.55
CA ASP A 49 2.79 -11.56 0.80
C ASP A 49 4.08 -10.73 1.01
N LEU A 50 4.43 -10.45 2.28
CA LEU A 50 5.62 -9.65 2.58
C LEU A 50 6.89 -10.33 2.04
N ASN A 51 7.70 -9.58 1.28
CA ASN A 51 8.92 -10.07 0.61
C ASN A 51 8.70 -11.24 -0.36
N GLU A 52 7.49 -11.45 -0.86
CA GLU A 52 7.15 -12.58 -1.71
C GLU A 52 7.72 -12.45 -3.13
N VAL A 53 7.85 -11.23 -3.64
CA VAL A 53 8.32 -10.98 -5.01
C VAL A 53 9.73 -10.41 -4.97
N GLY A 54 10.71 -11.22 -5.34
CA GLY A 54 12.11 -10.81 -5.47
C GLY A 54 12.52 -10.54 -6.91
N GLY A 55 13.49 -9.64 -7.12
CA GLY A 55 14.22 -9.58 -8.37
C GLY A 55 15.39 -8.60 -8.37
N ARG A 56 16.36 -8.89 -9.23
CA ARG A 56 17.60 -8.10 -9.38
C ARG A 56 17.35 -6.76 -10.05
N ASN A 57 16.36 -6.71 -10.94
CA ASN A 57 15.83 -5.48 -11.48
C ASN A 57 14.31 -5.49 -11.38
N PHE A 58 13.75 -4.29 -11.34
CA PHE A 58 12.31 -4.12 -11.29
C PHE A 58 11.84 -2.85 -11.98
N LEU A 59 10.59 -2.87 -12.39
CA LEU A 59 9.80 -1.71 -12.77
C LEU A 59 8.45 -1.82 -12.07
N LYS A 60 8.13 -0.82 -11.26
CA LYS A 60 6.85 -0.69 -10.58
C LYS A 60 6.16 0.58 -11.04
N SER A 61 4.86 0.51 -11.28
CA SER A 61 4.01 1.68 -11.45
C SER A 61 2.71 1.53 -10.69
N THR A 62 2.25 2.59 -10.05
CA THR A 62 1.02 2.66 -9.27
C THR A 62 0.24 3.92 -9.67
N LEU A 63 -0.97 3.71 -10.16
CA LEU A 63 -1.97 4.74 -10.38
C LEU A 63 -2.85 4.86 -9.12
N GLU A 64 -2.93 6.05 -8.56
CA GLU A 64 -3.71 6.34 -7.35
C GLU A 64 -4.73 7.44 -7.64
N TRP A 65 -5.98 7.18 -7.25
CA TRP A 65 -7.06 8.16 -7.28
C TRP A 65 -7.56 8.42 -5.86
N ASN A 66 -7.18 9.58 -5.31
CA ASN A 66 -7.78 10.14 -4.11
C ASN A 66 -9.11 10.81 -4.45
N LEU A 67 -10.19 10.32 -3.85
CA LEU A 67 -11.52 10.88 -3.99
C LEU A 67 -11.71 12.06 -3.02
N SER A 68 -12.70 12.90 -3.31
CA SER A 68 -13.02 14.04 -2.46
C SER A 68 -13.37 13.58 -1.03
N PRO A 69 -12.84 14.24 0.00
CA PRO A 69 -13.13 13.87 1.38
C PRO A 69 -14.59 14.16 1.71
N LEU A 70 -15.26 13.17 2.31
CA LEU A 70 -16.61 13.29 2.83
C LEU A 70 -16.51 13.81 4.27
N ARG A 71 -17.03 15.02 4.51
CA ARG A 71 -17.00 15.66 5.84
C ARG A 71 -18.29 15.37 6.58
N PHE A 72 -18.18 15.03 7.86
CA PHE A 72 -19.33 14.76 8.72
C PHE A 72 -19.43 15.83 9.81
N ARG A 73 -20.63 16.36 10.04
CA ARG A 73 -20.88 17.36 11.08
C ARG A 73 -21.51 16.80 12.35
N ARG A 74 -22.06 15.58 12.32
CA ARG A 74 -22.90 15.01 13.40
C ARG A 74 -22.67 13.51 13.67
N VAL A 75 -21.52 12.96 13.25
CA VAL A 75 -21.21 11.54 13.50
C VAL A 75 -20.27 11.46 14.70
N GLY A 76 -20.82 11.15 15.88
CA GLY A 76 -20.07 10.99 17.13
C GLY A 76 -20.77 11.55 18.37
N THR A 77 -20.03 11.64 19.46
CA THR A 77 -20.42 12.32 20.70
C THR A 77 -19.62 13.62 20.86
N PRO A 78 -20.05 14.57 21.72
CA PRO A 78 -19.31 15.82 21.95
C PRO A 78 -17.82 15.62 22.35
N GLY A 79 -17.46 14.46 22.89
CA GLY A 79 -16.09 14.10 23.25
C GLY A 79 -15.31 13.33 22.17
N PHE A 80 -15.99 12.76 21.16
CA PHE A 80 -15.42 11.90 20.13
C PHE A 80 -16.24 12.01 18.84
N TYR A 81 -15.74 12.73 17.83
CA TYR A 81 -16.45 12.86 16.56
C TYR A 81 -15.57 12.60 15.36
N LEU A 82 -16.20 12.03 14.33
CA LEU A 82 -15.60 11.78 13.03
C LEU A 82 -15.69 13.06 12.19
N THR A 83 -14.54 13.63 11.84
CA THR A 83 -14.48 14.91 11.12
C THR A 83 -14.62 14.70 9.62
N TRP A 84 -13.88 13.74 9.05
CA TRP A 84 -13.98 13.38 7.64
C TRP A 84 -13.51 11.96 7.35
N MET A 85 -13.95 11.43 6.22
CA MET A 85 -13.46 10.21 5.59
C MET A 85 -12.91 10.54 4.20
N ARG A 86 -11.72 10.02 3.87
CA ARG A 86 -11.13 10.15 2.53
C ARG A 86 -10.97 8.77 1.90
N PRO A 87 -11.74 8.48 0.85
CA PRO A 87 -11.54 7.28 0.07
C PRO A 87 -10.39 7.48 -0.93
N ALA A 88 -9.62 6.42 -1.16
CA ALA A 88 -8.63 6.31 -2.20
C ALA A 88 -8.74 4.93 -2.86
N ILE A 89 -8.59 4.88 -4.18
CA ILE A 89 -8.43 3.64 -4.94
C ILE A 89 -7.08 3.68 -5.65
N PHE A 90 -6.45 2.53 -5.79
CA PHE A 90 -5.18 2.41 -6.48
C PHE A 90 -5.12 1.13 -7.30
N ALA A 91 -4.39 1.19 -8.41
CA ALA A 91 -4.06 0.05 -9.25
C ALA A 91 -2.57 0.12 -9.57
N GLY A 92 -1.89 -1.01 -9.62
CA GLY A 92 -0.45 -1.06 -9.87
C GLY A 92 -0.02 -2.25 -10.69
N GLY A 93 1.15 -2.12 -11.29
CA GLY A 93 1.87 -3.16 -11.99
C GLY A 93 3.31 -3.25 -11.48
N LEU A 94 3.82 -4.47 -11.37
CA LEU A 94 5.18 -4.78 -10.96
C LEU A 94 5.76 -5.80 -11.94
N LEU A 95 6.91 -5.48 -12.50
CA LEU A 95 7.72 -6.39 -13.28
C LEU A 95 9.05 -6.59 -12.55
N THR A 96 9.49 -7.82 -12.40
CA THR A 96 10.82 -8.16 -11.88
C THR A 96 11.57 -9.08 -12.83
N ASN A 97 12.91 -9.03 -12.78
CA ASN A 97 13.81 -9.83 -13.63
C ASN A 97 13.49 -9.69 -15.13
N MET A 98 13.38 -8.44 -15.60
CA MET A 98 13.05 -8.09 -16.99
C MET A 98 14.12 -8.54 -18.01
N ASP A 99 15.30 -8.88 -17.52
CA ASP A 99 16.45 -9.38 -18.26
C ASP A 99 16.33 -10.87 -18.65
N ASP A 100 15.58 -11.67 -17.89
CA ASP A 100 15.41 -13.11 -18.15
C ASP A 100 13.93 -13.51 -18.14
N ARG A 101 13.42 -13.91 -19.31
CA ARG A 101 12.02 -14.33 -19.48
C ARG A 101 11.64 -15.57 -18.67
N ALA A 102 12.59 -16.46 -18.37
CA ALA A 102 12.31 -17.70 -17.63
C ALA A 102 11.95 -17.44 -16.17
N VAL A 103 12.43 -16.34 -15.58
CA VAL A 103 12.21 -15.97 -14.17
C VAL A 103 11.54 -14.61 -13.99
N ARG A 104 11.09 -14.01 -15.10
CA ARG A 104 10.37 -12.74 -15.10
C ARG A 104 9.02 -12.94 -14.43
N ARG A 105 8.78 -12.22 -13.33
CA ARG A 105 7.46 -12.17 -12.71
C ARG A 105 6.77 -10.87 -13.11
N THR A 106 5.48 -10.96 -13.42
CA THR A 106 4.63 -9.82 -13.75
C THR A 106 3.39 -9.90 -12.89
N LEU A 107 3.26 -8.93 -11.99
CA LEU A 107 2.15 -8.84 -11.07
C LEU A 107 1.37 -7.55 -11.33
N SER A 108 0.07 -7.62 -11.08
CA SER A 108 -0.81 -6.46 -11.07
C SER A 108 -1.60 -6.45 -9.77
N ASN A 109 -1.93 -5.29 -9.24
CA ASN A 109 -2.79 -5.19 -8.08
C ASN A 109 -3.87 -4.13 -8.24
N LEU A 110 -4.94 -4.32 -7.49
CA LEU A 110 -6.04 -3.38 -7.37
C LEU A 110 -6.46 -3.32 -5.91
N GLY A 111 -6.57 -2.11 -5.36
CA GLY A 111 -6.97 -1.93 -3.98
C GLY A 111 -7.58 -0.57 -3.71
N GLY A 112 -7.98 -0.39 -2.46
CA GLY A 112 -8.50 0.87 -1.95
C GLY A 112 -8.22 1.02 -0.48
N GLN A 113 -8.32 2.26 0.00
CA GLN A 113 -8.12 2.64 1.37
C GLN A 113 -9.12 3.74 1.77
N LEU A 114 -9.62 3.65 2.99
CA LEU A 114 -10.46 4.64 3.65
C LEU A 114 -9.69 5.19 4.84
N ASP A 115 -9.43 6.49 4.82
CA ASP A 115 -8.82 7.20 5.94
C ASP A 115 -9.90 7.96 6.70
N PHE A 116 -10.03 7.72 7.99
CA PHE A 116 -10.98 8.36 8.89
C PHE A 116 -10.21 9.23 9.89
N GLN A 117 -10.49 10.54 9.91
CA GLN A 117 -9.97 11.43 10.95
C GLN A 117 -10.97 11.56 12.08
N LEU A 118 -10.55 11.17 13.29
CA LEU A 118 -11.30 11.27 14.54
C LEU A 118 -10.64 12.31 15.42
N THR A 119 -11.42 13.19 16.03
CA THR A 119 -10.90 14.21 16.94
C THR A 119 -11.57 14.04 18.30
N THR A 120 -10.76 14.01 19.36
CA THR A 120 -11.23 13.91 20.75
C THR A 120 -10.87 15.13 21.56
N LEU A 121 -11.85 15.69 22.29
CA LEU A 121 -11.67 16.72 23.32
C LEU A 121 -10.72 17.87 22.92
N SER A 122 -10.76 18.27 21.64
CA SER A 122 -10.01 19.40 21.06
C SER A 122 -8.47 19.29 21.05
N SER A 123 -7.87 18.14 21.39
CA SER A 123 -6.39 18.05 21.51
C SER A 123 -5.75 16.76 21.00
N LEU A 124 -6.52 15.72 20.70
CA LEU A 124 -6.00 14.50 20.05
C LEU A 124 -6.67 14.31 18.70
N ASP A 125 -5.88 14.43 17.64
CA ASP A 125 -6.27 13.98 16.33
C ASP A 125 -5.87 12.51 16.19
N MET A 126 -6.72 11.69 15.61
CA MET A 126 -6.47 10.27 15.38
C MET A 126 -6.86 9.93 13.94
N MET A 127 -6.12 9.02 13.33
CA MET A 127 -6.37 8.55 11.98
C MET A 127 -6.52 7.03 12.00
N LEU A 128 -7.73 6.55 11.73
CA LEU A 128 -7.99 5.15 11.45
C LEU A 128 -7.96 4.97 9.94
N SER A 129 -7.11 4.06 9.45
CA SER A 129 -7.02 3.73 8.03
C SER A 129 -7.37 2.28 7.83
N VAL A 130 -8.25 2.01 6.88
CA VAL A 130 -8.69 0.66 6.53
C VAL A 130 -8.52 0.48 5.04
N GLY A 131 -7.75 -0.53 4.62
CA GLY A 131 -7.46 -0.78 3.23
C GLY A 131 -7.61 -2.25 2.86
N GLY A 132 -7.81 -2.51 1.58
CA GLY A 132 -7.85 -3.86 1.04
C GLY A 132 -7.32 -3.86 -0.38
N ALA A 133 -6.61 -4.92 -0.75
CA ALA A 133 -6.08 -5.07 -2.09
C ALA A 133 -6.11 -6.53 -2.54
N VAL A 134 -6.11 -6.70 -3.85
CA VAL A 134 -6.01 -7.98 -4.52
C VAL A 134 -4.84 -7.90 -5.50
N ALA A 135 -3.93 -8.87 -5.42
CA ALA A 135 -2.85 -9.06 -6.36
C ALA A 135 -3.16 -10.22 -7.31
N PHE A 136 -2.75 -10.04 -8.56
CA PHE A 136 -2.91 -10.97 -9.66
C PHE A 136 -1.53 -11.23 -10.26
N GLU A 137 -1.25 -12.49 -10.55
CA GLU A 137 -0.03 -12.93 -11.19
C GLU A 137 -0.40 -14.01 -12.22
N SER A 138 0.25 -14.00 -13.37
CA SER A 138 0.06 -15.06 -14.37
C SER A 138 0.34 -16.42 -13.73
N ASP A 139 -0.54 -17.38 -13.99
CA ASP A 139 -0.43 -18.77 -13.53
C ASP A 139 -0.58 -18.99 -12.01
N GLN A 140 -1.04 -17.98 -11.25
CA GLN A 140 -1.33 -18.12 -9.83
C GLN A 140 -2.73 -17.62 -9.44
N ALA A 141 -3.26 -18.12 -8.33
CA ALA A 141 -4.53 -17.66 -7.79
C ALA A 141 -4.42 -16.21 -7.30
N ALA A 142 -5.51 -15.44 -7.45
CA ALA A 142 -5.57 -14.07 -6.95
C ALA A 142 -5.44 -14.04 -5.43
N ARG A 143 -4.50 -13.24 -4.92
CA ARG A 143 -4.19 -13.12 -3.49
C ARG A 143 -4.83 -11.85 -2.94
N ARG A 144 -5.35 -11.92 -1.72
CA ARG A 144 -6.09 -10.82 -1.10
C ARG A 144 -5.43 -10.46 0.21
N GLU A 145 -5.27 -9.17 0.44
CA GLU A 145 -4.72 -8.64 1.68
C GLU A 145 -5.60 -7.52 2.21
N PHE A 146 -5.70 -7.44 3.53
CA PHE A 146 -6.43 -6.40 4.23
C PHE A 146 -5.51 -5.68 5.21
N MET A 147 -5.76 -4.39 5.38
CA MET A 147 -4.99 -3.49 6.20
C MET A 147 -5.89 -2.74 7.16
N ILE A 148 -5.49 -2.73 8.43
CA ILE A 148 -6.01 -1.80 9.42
C ILE A 148 -4.79 -1.13 10.03
N SER A 149 -4.82 0.19 10.10
CA SER A 149 -3.82 0.98 10.81
C SER A 149 -4.49 2.05 11.64
N PHE A 150 -3.97 2.24 12.85
CA PHE A 150 -4.40 3.28 13.74
C PHE A 150 -3.22 4.17 14.13
N LYS A 151 -3.39 5.47 13.93
CA LYS A 151 -2.37 6.48 14.24
C LYS A 151 -2.94 7.55 15.15
N VAL A 152 -2.19 7.91 16.18
CA VAL A 152 -2.45 9.09 17.00
C VAL A 152 -1.60 10.25 16.46
N LEU A 153 -2.28 11.31 16.03
CA LEU A 153 -1.70 12.58 15.61
C LEU A 153 -1.60 13.46 16.87
N ARG A 154 -0.37 13.67 17.32
CA ARG A 154 -0.07 14.45 18.52
C ARG A 154 -0.19 15.95 18.26
#